data_AF-A0A840ACU0-F1
#
_entry.id   AF-A0A840ACU0-F1
#
_cell.length_a   1.000
_cell.length_b   1.000
_cell.length_c   1.000
_cell.angle_alpha   90.00
_cell.angle_beta   90.00
_cell.angle_gamma   90.00
#
_symmetry.space_group_name_H-M   'P 1'
#
loop_
_entity.id
_entity.type
_entity.pdbx_description
1 polymer ?
#
loop_
_entity_poly.entity_id
_entity_poly.type
_entity_poly.pdbx_seq_one_letter_code
_entity_poly.pdbx_strand_id
1 'polypeptide(L)'
;MARAPAIALDGALTPLTAPVAVGGAGWGPFTRLCVRRMLVAPDGREFPASDPTCLQVTEAREQGGVWHLTLSTGPLQNGIGVTFTLTRDAAGQVGPADFTVPEGLPAPPPEMVGRLRALFRAMVRAHAVEALRVMPGEGFVMDLPLGDVMEGLQVEGGGFACRPEGTGTIAGRPVVQAACTLRAAGELRPGRPMELAAAGRFALDVATGLVLRHGYSSLTTAMPEPGAQALVMRGHSTQSLD
;
A
#
# COMPACT_ATOMS: atom_id res chain seq x y z
N MET A 1 1.02 -17.83 10.61
CA MET A 1 1.20 -16.86 9.50
C MET A 1 2.30 -17.38 8.59
N ALA A 2 2.22 -17.16 7.26
CA ALA A 2 3.30 -17.54 6.35
C ALA A 2 4.57 -16.71 6.61
N ARG A 3 5.73 -17.12 6.09
CA ARG A 3 6.94 -16.30 6.17
C ARG A 3 6.79 -15.09 5.25
N ALA A 4 7.06 -13.88 5.76
CA ALA A 4 7.06 -12.68 4.95
C ALA A 4 8.19 -12.73 3.89
N PRO A 5 7.92 -12.33 2.63
CA PRO A 5 8.95 -12.21 1.60
C PRO A 5 10.06 -11.25 2.04
N ALA A 6 11.30 -11.57 1.69
CA ALA A 6 12.42 -10.67 1.94
C ALA A 6 12.42 -9.49 0.97
N ILE A 7 12.91 -8.33 1.43
CA ILE A 7 13.23 -7.21 0.55
C ILE A 7 14.69 -7.35 0.13
N ALA A 8 14.94 -7.38 -1.18
CA ALA A 8 16.29 -7.29 -1.71
C ALA A 8 16.74 -5.82 -1.76
N LEU A 9 17.82 -5.53 -1.03
CA LEU A 9 18.58 -4.28 -1.05
C LEU A 9 19.81 -4.45 -1.96
N ASP A 10 20.38 -3.35 -2.47
CA ASP A 10 21.60 -3.40 -3.28
C ASP A 10 22.86 -3.74 -2.44
N GLY A 11 22.74 -3.70 -1.12
CA GLY A 11 23.83 -3.96 -0.18
C GLY A 11 23.32 -4.34 1.21
N ALA A 12 24.24 -4.36 2.18
CA ALA A 12 23.89 -4.64 3.57
C ALA A 12 23.07 -3.51 4.19
N LEU A 13 22.13 -3.88 5.06
CA LEU A 13 21.42 -2.91 5.89
C LEU A 13 22.37 -2.36 6.96
N THR A 14 22.47 -1.03 7.04
CA THR A 14 23.22 -0.35 8.10
C THR A 14 22.28 0.01 9.24
N PRO A 15 22.57 -0.37 10.50
CA PRO A 15 21.72 -0.03 11.62
C PRO A 15 21.50 1.49 11.74
N LEU A 16 20.27 1.88 12.07
CA LEU A 16 19.93 3.28 12.26
C LEU A 16 20.50 3.79 13.60
N THR A 17 21.48 4.68 13.56
CA THR A 17 22.13 5.27 14.75
C THR A 17 21.80 6.74 14.97
N ALA A 18 21.21 7.40 13.97
CA ALA A 18 20.79 8.80 14.02
C ALA A 18 19.42 8.99 13.34
N PRO A 19 18.69 10.06 13.66
CA PRO A 19 17.41 10.34 13.00
C PRO A 19 17.55 10.56 11.49
N VAL A 20 16.60 10.04 10.71
CA VAL A 20 16.52 10.23 9.25
C VAL A 20 15.24 10.96 8.90
N ALA A 21 15.35 12.07 8.17
CA ALA A 21 14.20 12.73 7.58
C ALA A 21 13.76 11.95 6.34
N VAL A 22 12.49 11.53 6.32
CA VAL A 22 11.88 10.80 5.21
C VAL A 22 10.78 11.67 4.61
N GLY A 23 10.77 11.81 3.28
CA GLY A 23 9.88 12.72 2.56
C GLY A 23 10.50 14.10 2.32
N GLY A 24 9.70 15.03 1.78
CA GLY A 24 10.12 16.39 1.44
C GLY A 24 10.15 16.68 -0.07
N ALA A 25 10.33 15.67 -0.92
CA ALA A 25 10.33 15.87 -2.38
C ALA A 25 8.93 15.78 -3.02
N GLY A 26 7.94 15.23 -2.32
CA GLY A 26 6.56 15.04 -2.77
C GLY A 26 6.33 13.97 -3.85
N TRP A 27 7.27 13.75 -4.76
CA TRP A 27 7.29 12.63 -5.70
C TRP A 27 8.73 12.38 -6.18
N GLY A 28 8.93 11.35 -7.00
CA GLY A 28 10.22 10.98 -7.55
C GLY A 28 10.15 10.66 -9.04
N PRO A 29 11.22 10.10 -9.63
CA PRO A 29 11.25 9.73 -11.05
C PRO A 29 10.42 8.47 -11.36
N PHE A 30 9.50 8.10 -10.48
CA PHE A 30 8.79 6.83 -10.53
C PHE A 30 7.74 6.87 -11.64
N THR A 31 7.72 5.78 -12.40
CA THR A 31 6.85 5.60 -13.56
C THR A 31 5.84 4.49 -13.32
N ARG A 32 6.09 3.55 -12.41
CA ARG A 32 5.20 2.41 -12.20
C ARG A 32 5.24 1.88 -10.78
N LEU A 33 4.06 1.65 -10.20
CA LEU A 33 3.87 0.94 -8.95
C LEU A 33 3.13 -0.36 -9.21
N CYS A 34 3.59 -1.49 -8.68
CA CYS A 34 2.91 -2.76 -8.81
C CYS A 34 2.86 -3.52 -7.48
N VAL A 35 1.69 -4.03 -7.14
CA VAL A 35 1.46 -4.89 -5.97
C VAL A 35 1.01 -6.26 -6.42
N ARG A 36 1.73 -7.29 -5.99
CA ARG A 36 1.38 -8.69 -6.22
C ARG A 36 0.96 -9.33 -4.90
N ARG A 37 -0.21 -9.98 -4.91
CA ARG A 37 -0.74 -10.72 -3.76
C ARG A 37 -0.80 -12.20 -4.10
N MET A 38 -0.27 -13.02 -3.20
CA MET A 38 -0.30 -14.48 -3.29
C MET A 38 -1.10 -15.02 -2.11
N LEU A 39 -1.92 -16.03 -2.37
CA LEU A 39 -2.53 -16.88 -1.36
C LEU A 39 -1.66 -18.12 -1.16
N VAL A 40 -1.66 -18.63 0.07
CA VAL A 40 -0.86 -19.79 0.48
C VAL A 40 -1.80 -20.87 0.98
N ALA A 41 -1.81 -22.01 0.28
CA ALA A 41 -2.60 -23.18 0.63
C ALA A 41 -2.09 -23.84 1.93
N PRO A 42 -2.90 -24.69 2.59
CA PRO A 42 -2.47 -25.43 3.78
C PRO A 42 -1.22 -26.30 3.56
N ASP A 43 -1.05 -26.82 2.34
CA ASP A 43 0.11 -27.62 1.90
C ASP A 43 1.36 -26.76 1.57
N GLY A 44 1.27 -25.44 1.70
CA GLY A 44 2.35 -24.49 1.44
C GLY A 44 2.46 -24.05 -0.03
N ARG A 45 1.63 -24.54 -0.95
CA ARG A 45 1.63 -24.07 -2.33
C ARG A 45 1.10 -22.64 -2.42
N GLU A 46 1.71 -21.85 -3.32
CA GLU A 46 1.37 -20.46 -3.53
C GLU A 46 0.63 -20.26 -4.85
N PHE A 47 -0.39 -19.41 -4.84
CA PHE A 47 -1.18 -19.08 -6.03
C PHE A 47 -1.52 -17.59 -6.03
N PRO A 48 -1.52 -16.93 -7.21
CA PRO A 48 -1.89 -15.52 -7.28
C PRO A 48 -3.34 -15.34 -6.80
N ALA A 49 -3.54 -14.39 -5.89
CA ALA A 49 -4.89 -14.01 -5.45
C ALA A 49 -5.67 -13.31 -6.57
N SER A 50 -4.92 -12.53 -7.38
CA SER A 50 -5.37 -11.79 -8.54
C SER A 50 -4.15 -11.48 -9.43
N ASP A 51 -4.40 -10.93 -10.61
CA ASP A 51 -3.33 -10.25 -11.35
C ASP A 51 -2.71 -9.14 -10.49
N PRO A 52 -1.42 -8.81 -10.70
CA PRO A 52 -0.78 -7.69 -10.02
C PRO A 52 -1.55 -6.40 -10.25
N THR A 53 -1.88 -5.70 -9.17
CA THR A 53 -2.47 -4.37 -9.25
C THR A 53 -1.36 -3.37 -9.55
N CYS A 54 -1.33 -2.83 -10.76
CA CYS A 54 -0.35 -1.84 -11.17
C CYS A 54 -0.97 -0.47 -11.41
N LEU A 55 -0.26 0.57 -11.00
CA LEU A 55 -0.47 1.96 -11.36
C LEU A 55 0.68 2.41 -12.25
N GLN A 56 0.35 2.86 -13.45
CA GLN A 56 1.28 3.50 -14.37
C GLN A 56 1.17 5.01 -14.22
N VAL A 57 2.27 5.71 -13.98
CA VAL A 57 2.33 7.16 -14.08
C VAL A 57 2.43 7.52 -15.55
N THR A 58 1.42 8.23 -16.06
CA THR A 58 1.39 8.71 -17.44
C THR A 58 1.87 10.15 -17.55
N GLU A 59 1.73 10.91 -16.47
CA GLU A 59 2.26 12.27 -16.36
C GLU A 59 2.61 12.57 -14.90
N ALA A 60 3.75 13.24 -14.69
CA ALA A 60 4.14 13.78 -13.39
C ALA A 60 4.77 15.16 -13.62
N ARG A 61 4.17 16.20 -13.05
CA ARG A 61 4.63 17.57 -13.17
C ARG A 61 4.70 18.23 -11.82
N GLU A 62 5.85 18.80 -11.50
CA GLU A 62 6.02 19.63 -10.31
C GLU A 62 5.61 21.08 -10.62
N GLN A 63 4.84 21.68 -9.71
CA GLN A 63 4.48 23.08 -9.75
C GLN A 63 4.35 23.64 -8.32
N GLY A 64 5.31 24.47 -7.91
CA GLY A 64 5.22 25.22 -6.65
C GLY A 64 5.28 24.35 -5.39
N GLY A 65 6.07 23.27 -5.40
CA GLY A 65 6.21 22.30 -4.32
C GLY A 65 5.13 21.21 -4.32
N VAL A 66 4.28 21.17 -5.34
CA VAL A 66 3.19 20.20 -5.49
C VAL A 66 3.36 19.42 -6.77
N TRP A 67 3.30 18.09 -6.67
CA TRP A 67 3.27 17.22 -7.83
C TRP A 67 1.85 16.99 -8.29
N HIS A 68 1.61 17.23 -9.57
CA HIS A 68 0.40 16.87 -10.28
C HIS A 68 0.66 15.57 -11.02
N LEU A 69 -0.12 14.54 -10.69
CA LEU A 69 0.08 13.19 -11.20
C LEU A 69 -1.14 12.76 -12.00
N THR A 70 -0.90 12.17 -13.17
CA THR A 70 -1.88 11.40 -13.92
C THR A 70 -1.44 9.94 -13.88
N LEU A 71 -2.31 9.08 -13.35
CA LEU A 71 -2.06 7.66 -13.18
C LEU A 71 -3.11 6.84 -13.93
N SER A 72 -2.70 5.69 -14.45
CA SER A 72 -3.59 4.71 -15.07
C SER A 72 -3.47 3.38 -14.36
N THR A 73 -4.61 2.76 -14.05
CA THR A 73 -4.65 1.39 -13.54
C THR A 73 -4.36 0.41 -14.68
N GLY A 74 -3.71 -0.72 -14.37
CA GLY A 74 -3.71 -1.87 -15.26
C GLY A 74 -5.15 -2.32 -15.57
N PRO A 75 -5.37 -3.12 -16.64
CA PRO A 75 -6.70 -3.59 -17.01
C PRO A 75 -7.37 -4.25 -15.81
N LEU A 76 -8.52 -3.72 -15.40
CA LEU A 76 -9.34 -4.30 -14.34
C LEU A 76 -10.09 -5.53 -14.89
N GLN A 77 -10.97 -6.15 -14.09
CA GLN A 77 -11.69 -7.39 -14.45
C GLN A 77 -12.43 -7.35 -15.82
N ASN A 78 -12.68 -6.17 -16.39
CA ASN A 78 -13.32 -5.98 -17.70
C ASN A 78 -12.32 -5.61 -18.82
N GLY A 79 -11.02 -5.73 -18.59
CA GLY A 79 -9.97 -5.41 -19.57
C GLY A 79 -9.69 -3.92 -19.77
N ILE A 80 -10.32 -3.04 -18.99
CA ILE A 80 -10.21 -1.58 -19.14
C ILE A 80 -9.52 -0.98 -17.92
N GLY A 81 -8.48 -0.18 -18.16
CA GLY A 81 -7.83 0.64 -17.15
C GLY A 81 -8.58 1.96 -16.95
N VAL A 82 -8.67 2.41 -15.71
CA VAL A 82 -9.14 3.76 -15.36
C VAL A 82 -7.94 4.69 -15.19
N THR A 83 -8.03 5.86 -15.83
CA THR A 83 -7.08 6.97 -15.64
C THR A 83 -7.64 7.96 -14.64
N PHE A 84 -6.81 8.37 -13.69
CA PHE A 84 -7.16 9.31 -12.65
C PHE A 84 -6.02 10.29 -12.38
N THR A 85 -6.37 11.47 -11.89
CA THR A 85 -5.44 12.53 -11.51
C THR A 85 -5.52 12.80 -10.02
N LEU A 86 -4.41 13.22 -9.44
CA LEU A 86 -4.34 13.70 -8.06
C LEU A 86 -3.09 14.56 -7.85
N THR A 87 -2.98 15.16 -6.67
CA THR A 87 -1.77 15.87 -6.27
C THR A 87 -1.07 15.19 -5.09
N ARG A 88 0.25 15.39 -5.01
CA ARG A 88 1.03 15.06 -3.81
C ARG A 88 2.00 16.20 -3.49
N ASP A 89 1.89 16.78 -2.31
CA ASP A 89 2.77 17.88 -1.90
C ASP A 89 4.10 17.41 -1.31
N ALA A 90 5.00 18.34 -1.03
CA ALA A 90 6.29 18.08 -0.39
C ALA A 90 6.19 17.38 0.98
N ALA A 91 5.10 17.63 1.73
CA ALA A 91 4.81 16.94 3.00
C ALA A 91 4.28 15.52 2.77
N GLY A 92 4.12 15.08 1.53
CA GLY A 92 3.64 13.76 1.15
C GLY A 92 2.12 13.62 1.22
N GLN A 93 1.38 14.71 1.45
CA GLN A 93 -0.07 14.70 1.54
C GLN A 93 -0.67 14.50 0.15
N VAL A 94 -1.59 13.55 0.04
CA VAL A 94 -2.30 13.25 -1.20
C VAL A 94 -3.60 14.04 -1.24
N GLY A 95 -3.71 14.90 -2.25
CA GLY A 95 -4.90 15.71 -2.51
C GLY A 95 -6.10 14.88 -3.02
N PRO A 96 -7.21 15.55 -3.36
CA PRO A 96 -8.35 14.89 -3.98
C PRO A 96 -7.96 14.17 -5.28
N ALA A 97 -8.58 13.02 -5.53
CA ALA A 97 -8.46 12.33 -6.80
C ALA A 97 -9.68 12.61 -7.68
N ASP A 98 -9.47 12.68 -8.99
CA ASP A 98 -10.53 12.69 -10.00
C ASP A 98 -10.22 11.71 -11.13
N PHE A 99 -11.23 11.23 -11.85
CA PHE A 99 -11.03 10.22 -12.87
C PHE A 99 -11.85 10.52 -14.13
N THR A 100 -11.33 10.06 -15.26
CA THR A 100 -12.04 10.11 -16.54
C THR A 100 -12.65 8.76 -16.85
N VAL A 101 -13.91 8.76 -17.28
CA VAL A 101 -14.57 7.55 -17.77
C VAL A 101 -14.08 7.31 -19.20
N PRO A 102 -13.51 6.14 -19.51
CA PRO A 102 -13.13 5.79 -20.88
C PRO A 102 -14.29 5.93 -21.86
N GLU A 103 -13.99 6.35 -23.09
CA GLU A 103 -15.00 6.48 -24.14
C GLU A 103 -15.73 5.14 -24.38
N GLY A 104 -17.05 5.21 -24.57
CA GLY A 104 -17.89 4.02 -24.79
C GLY A 104 -18.33 3.28 -23.53
N LEU A 105 -17.88 3.70 -22.34
CA LEU A 105 -18.38 3.17 -21.07
C LEU A 105 -19.48 4.04 -20.46
N PRO A 106 -20.49 3.42 -19.81
CA PRO A 106 -21.47 4.18 -19.05
C PRO A 106 -20.79 4.91 -17.89
N ALA A 107 -21.21 6.14 -17.64
CA ALA A 107 -20.78 6.86 -16.46
C ALA A 107 -21.18 6.08 -15.20
N PRO A 108 -20.32 6.05 -14.16
CA PRO A 108 -20.66 5.41 -12.91
C PRO A 108 -21.82 6.14 -12.21
N PRO A 109 -22.65 5.42 -11.44
CA PRO A 109 -23.72 6.04 -10.66
C PRO A 109 -23.19 7.13 -9.71
N PRO A 110 -23.94 8.21 -9.44
CA PRO A 110 -23.48 9.33 -8.59
C PRO A 110 -22.97 8.89 -7.22
N GLU A 111 -23.62 7.90 -6.59
CA GLU A 111 -23.22 7.33 -5.30
C GLU A 111 -21.88 6.58 -5.36
N MET A 112 -21.47 6.09 -6.54
CA MET A 112 -20.21 5.38 -6.75
C MET A 112 -19.05 6.33 -7.04
N VAL A 113 -19.31 7.52 -7.61
CA VAL A 113 -18.27 8.52 -7.94
C VAL A 113 -17.44 8.89 -6.71
N GLY A 114 -18.09 9.19 -5.59
CA GLY A 114 -17.41 9.52 -4.34
C GLY A 114 -16.53 8.38 -3.82
N ARG A 115 -17.04 7.14 -3.89
CA ARG A 115 -16.31 5.93 -3.48
C ARG A 115 -15.09 5.68 -4.37
N LEU A 116 -15.19 5.86 -5.69
CA LEU A 116 -14.06 5.72 -6.62
C LEU A 116 -12.97 6.76 -6.38
N ARG A 117 -13.35 8.03 -6.16
CA ARG A 117 -12.38 9.09 -5.82
C ARG A 117 -11.64 8.78 -4.51
N ALA A 118 -12.36 8.33 -3.48
CA ALA A 118 -11.76 7.90 -2.21
C ALA A 118 -10.82 6.71 -2.42
N LEU A 119 -11.22 5.71 -3.20
CA LEU A 119 -10.40 4.54 -3.54
C LEU A 119 -9.09 4.95 -4.24
N PHE A 120 -9.14 5.76 -5.30
CA PHE A 120 -7.93 6.17 -6.03
C PHE A 120 -6.96 6.97 -5.16
N ARG A 121 -7.48 7.86 -4.32
CA ARG A 121 -6.67 8.56 -3.32
C ARG A 121 -6.04 7.58 -2.33
N ALA A 122 -6.82 6.64 -1.80
CA ALA A 122 -6.36 5.63 -0.86
C ALA A 122 -5.29 4.72 -1.46
N MET A 123 -5.37 4.39 -2.75
CA MET A 123 -4.34 3.60 -3.45
C MET A 123 -2.96 4.27 -3.36
N VAL A 124 -2.85 5.57 -3.65
CA VAL A 124 -1.55 6.25 -3.56
C VAL A 124 -1.11 6.43 -2.10
N ARG A 125 -2.04 6.76 -1.19
CA ARG A 125 -1.73 6.90 0.25
C ARG A 125 -1.19 5.62 0.87
N ALA A 126 -1.76 4.45 0.53
CA ALA A 126 -1.32 3.16 1.06
C ALA A 126 0.11 2.77 0.69
N HIS A 127 0.73 3.48 -0.26
CA HIS A 127 2.07 3.23 -0.76
C HIS A 127 3.07 4.33 -0.39
N ALA A 128 2.71 5.20 0.55
CA ALA A 128 3.53 6.32 0.98
C ALA A 128 3.42 6.54 2.49
N VAL A 129 4.36 7.32 3.01
CA VAL A 129 4.21 8.04 4.27
C VAL A 129 4.17 9.54 4.00
N GLU A 130 3.50 10.27 4.88
CA GLU A 130 3.73 11.71 5.00
C GLU A 130 5.14 11.97 5.54
N ALA A 131 5.64 13.18 5.33
CA ALA A 131 6.98 13.56 5.76
C ALA A 131 7.11 13.37 7.28
N LEU A 132 8.13 12.61 7.69
CA LEU A 132 8.39 12.33 9.08
C LEU A 132 9.89 12.25 9.38
N ARG A 133 10.20 12.29 10.68
CA ARG A 133 11.54 12.01 11.17
C ARG A 133 11.54 10.63 11.81
N VAL A 134 12.25 9.69 11.20
CA VAL A 134 12.41 8.34 11.74
C VAL A 134 13.54 8.34 12.76
N MET A 135 13.21 8.03 14.01
CA MET A 135 14.16 8.01 15.13
C MET A 135 14.70 6.59 15.35
N PRO A 136 15.97 6.43 15.81
CA PRO A 136 16.50 5.13 16.21
C PRO A 136 15.66 4.50 17.34
N GLY A 137 15.16 3.28 17.11
CA GLY A 137 14.46 2.50 18.14
C GLY A 137 13.01 2.92 18.44
N GLU A 138 12.56 4.08 17.95
CA GLU A 138 11.16 4.51 18.11
C GLU A 138 10.28 4.00 16.97
N GLY A 139 9.06 3.63 17.30
CA GLY A 139 8.07 3.20 16.32
C GLY A 139 7.42 4.38 15.60
N PHE A 140 6.91 4.13 14.40
CA PHE A 140 6.06 5.05 13.66
C PHE A 140 4.90 4.28 13.01
N VAL A 141 3.87 4.99 12.57
CA VAL A 141 2.73 4.39 11.87
C VAL A 141 2.80 4.74 10.39
N MET A 142 2.73 3.73 9.53
CA MET A 142 2.38 3.93 8.13
C MET A 142 0.87 3.84 8.00
N ASP A 143 0.23 4.98 7.75
CA ASP A 143 -1.22 5.05 7.62
C ASP A 143 -1.70 4.09 6.52
N LEU A 144 -2.77 3.37 6.82
CA LEU A 144 -3.40 2.47 5.87
C LEU A 144 -4.87 2.83 5.82
N PRO A 145 -5.30 3.64 4.83
CA PRO A 145 -6.67 4.15 4.76
C PRO A 145 -7.65 3.08 4.26
N LEU A 146 -7.61 1.87 4.82
CA LEU A 146 -8.59 0.81 4.53
C LEU A 146 -9.99 1.22 4.97
N GLY A 147 -10.12 2.02 6.03
CA GLY A 147 -11.43 2.54 6.46
C GLY A 147 -12.13 3.42 5.42
N ASP A 148 -11.36 4.05 4.52
CA ASP A 148 -11.89 4.86 3.41
C ASP A 148 -12.42 3.97 2.25
N VAL A 149 -12.07 2.68 2.23
CA VAL A 149 -12.29 1.77 1.09
C VAL A 149 -13.12 0.53 1.45
N MET A 150 -12.97 0.03 2.68
CA MET A 150 -13.65 -1.15 3.21
C MET A 150 -14.49 -0.74 4.41
N GLU A 151 -15.78 -0.52 4.15
CA GLU A 151 -16.77 -0.20 5.16
C GLU A 151 -16.81 -1.29 6.26
N GLY A 152 -16.67 -0.89 7.52
CA GLY A 152 -16.72 -1.80 8.67
C GLY A 152 -15.38 -2.45 9.06
N LEU A 153 -14.28 -2.19 8.34
CA LEU A 153 -12.95 -2.63 8.76
C LEU A 153 -12.28 -1.60 9.67
N GLN A 154 -11.98 -2.00 10.90
CA GLN A 154 -11.26 -1.20 11.89
C GLN A 154 -9.80 -1.64 11.93
N VAL A 155 -8.88 -0.70 11.70
CA VAL A 155 -7.44 -0.94 11.77
C VAL A 155 -6.90 -0.42 13.10
N GLU A 156 -6.25 -1.29 13.88
CA GLU A 156 -5.64 -0.91 15.16
C GLU A 156 -4.54 0.13 14.93
N GLY A 157 -4.63 1.28 15.60
CA GLY A 157 -3.67 2.38 15.44
C GLY A 157 -3.69 3.07 14.08
N GLY A 158 -4.69 2.79 13.22
CA GLY A 158 -4.88 3.45 11.92
C GLY A 158 -4.02 2.93 10.77
N GLY A 159 -3.06 2.03 11.01
CA GLY A 159 -2.19 1.54 9.95
C GLY A 159 -1.21 0.46 10.37
N PHE A 160 -0.11 0.34 9.64
CA PHE A 160 1.00 -0.52 10.02
C PHE A 160 1.83 0.15 11.11
N ALA A 161 1.92 -0.49 12.28
CA ALA A 161 2.89 -0.13 13.32
C ALA A 161 4.27 -0.64 12.89
N CYS A 162 5.20 0.28 12.67
CA CYS A 162 6.52 0.04 12.10
C CYS A 162 7.63 0.38 13.10
N ARG A 163 8.69 -0.43 13.10
CA ARG A 163 9.94 -0.20 13.82
C ARG A 163 11.10 -0.14 12.82
N PRO A 164 11.89 0.94 12.80
CA PRO A 164 13.03 1.05 11.89
C PRO A 164 14.09 0.00 12.24
N GLU A 165 14.60 -0.68 11.21
CA GLU A 165 15.70 -1.64 11.31
C GLU A 165 17.02 -0.98 10.91
N GLY A 166 17.01 -0.11 9.89
CA GLY A 166 18.22 0.51 9.37
C GLY A 166 18.01 1.27 8.07
N THR A 167 19.12 1.73 7.50
CA THR A 167 19.19 2.34 6.17
C THR A 167 19.88 1.43 5.18
N GLY A 168 19.53 1.58 3.90
CA GLY A 168 20.15 0.85 2.80
C GLY A 168 19.91 1.54 1.47
N THR A 169 20.08 0.82 0.37
CA THR A 169 19.78 1.32 -0.97
C THR A 169 18.98 0.30 -1.79
N ILE A 170 18.12 0.81 -2.68
CA ILE A 170 17.42 0.03 -3.71
C ILE A 170 17.56 0.80 -5.03
N ALA A 171 18.11 0.17 -6.06
CA ALA A 171 18.40 0.82 -7.34
C ALA A 171 19.16 2.15 -7.17
N GLY A 172 20.11 2.19 -6.23
CA GLY A 172 20.90 3.39 -5.91
C GLY A 172 20.16 4.48 -5.11
N ARG A 173 18.88 4.27 -4.77
CA ARG A 173 18.10 5.21 -3.97
C ARG A 173 18.23 4.91 -2.47
N PRO A 174 18.51 5.90 -1.61
CA PRO A 174 18.55 5.69 -0.17
C PRO A 174 17.18 5.31 0.38
N VAL A 175 17.13 4.28 1.22
CA VAL A 175 15.90 3.83 1.88
C VAL A 175 16.05 3.68 3.38
N VAL A 176 14.95 3.87 4.11
CA VAL A 176 14.78 3.36 5.48
C VAL A 176 14.02 2.05 5.40
N GLN A 177 14.59 0.96 5.92
CA GLN A 177 13.87 -0.29 6.09
C GLN A 177 13.25 -0.35 7.49
N ALA A 178 11.98 -0.74 7.56
CA ALA A 178 11.26 -0.96 8.80
C ALA A 178 10.56 -2.32 8.82
N ALA A 179 10.54 -2.95 9.99
CA ALA A 179 9.68 -4.08 10.28
C ALA A 179 8.31 -3.57 10.72
N CYS A 180 7.25 -4.02 10.06
CA CYS A 180 5.91 -3.48 10.23
C CYS A 180 4.90 -4.58 10.54
N THR A 181 3.91 -4.26 11.37
CA THR A 181 2.81 -5.15 11.75
C THR A 181 1.47 -4.43 11.65
N LEU A 182 0.41 -5.17 11.34
CA LEU A 182 -0.95 -4.69 11.19
C LEU A 182 -1.89 -5.64 11.91
N ARG A 183 -2.87 -5.09 12.61
CA ARG A 183 -4.06 -5.80 13.09
C ARG A 183 -5.29 -5.03 12.65
N ALA A 184 -6.28 -5.75 12.14
CA ALA A 184 -7.56 -5.18 11.80
C ALA A 184 -8.68 -6.19 12.10
N ALA A 185 -9.85 -5.66 12.44
CA ALA A 185 -11.06 -6.44 12.69
C ALA A 185 -12.24 -5.79 11.99
N GLY A 186 -13.17 -6.60 11.48
CA GLY A 186 -14.34 -6.11 10.78
C GLY A 186 -15.26 -7.25 10.38
N GLU A 187 -16.01 -7.07 9.30
CA GLU A 187 -16.86 -8.12 8.74
C GLU A 187 -16.46 -8.42 7.30
N LEU A 188 -16.36 -9.71 6.96
CA LEU A 188 -16.13 -10.14 5.57
C LEU A 188 -17.40 -9.94 4.72
N ARG A 189 -18.55 -10.13 5.37
CA ARG A 189 -19.91 -9.89 4.88
C ARG A 189 -20.81 -9.71 6.09
N PRO A 190 -22.03 -9.15 5.95
CA PRO A 190 -22.93 -8.92 7.08
C PRO A 190 -23.05 -10.15 7.98
N GLY A 191 -22.73 -9.99 9.27
CA GLY A 191 -22.83 -11.04 10.28
C GLY A 191 -21.72 -12.09 10.24
N ARG A 192 -20.65 -11.87 9.47
CA ARG A 192 -19.46 -12.73 9.45
C ARG A 192 -18.21 -11.96 9.88
N PRO A 193 -17.89 -11.94 11.19
CA PRO A 193 -16.70 -11.29 11.71
C PRO A 193 -15.43 -11.85 11.08
N MET A 194 -14.46 -10.98 10.84
CA MET A 194 -13.12 -11.33 10.41
C MET A 194 -12.06 -10.58 11.19
N GLU A 195 -10.93 -11.24 11.35
CA GLU A 195 -9.69 -10.67 11.85
C GLU A 195 -8.62 -10.78 10.77
N LEU A 196 -7.80 -9.74 10.64
CA LEU A 196 -6.66 -9.68 9.75
C LEU A 196 -5.42 -9.34 10.59
N ALA A 197 -4.39 -10.17 10.45
CA ALA A 197 -3.05 -9.85 10.92
C ALA A 197 -2.10 -9.83 9.73
N ALA A 198 -1.20 -8.85 9.67
CA ALA A 198 -0.12 -8.85 8.70
C ALA A 198 1.21 -8.44 9.35
N ALA A 199 2.31 -8.98 8.86
CA ALA A 199 3.65 -8.55 9.26
C ALA A 199 4.65 -8.72 8.12
N GLY A 200 5.60 -7.80 8.05
CA GLY A 200 6.59 -7.79 6.99
C GLY A 200 7.62 -6.69 7.14
N ARG A 201 8.30 -6.42 6.02
CA ARG A 201 9.23 -5.30 5.91
C ARG A 201 8.77 -4.35 4.82
N PHE A 202 9.12 -3.09 5.00
CA PHE A 202 8.87 -2.00 4.07
C PHE A 202 10.16 -1.19 3.91
N ALA A 203 10.51 -0.84 2.68
CA ALA A 203 11.63 0.03 2.35
C ALA A 203 11.08 1.36 1.82
N LEU A 204 11.24 2.42 2.61
CA LEU A 204 10.75 3.77 2.31
C LEU A 204 11.87 4.57 1.65
N ASP A 205 11.61 5.14 0.47
CA ASP A 205 12.49 6.10 -0.18
C ASP A 205 12.68 7.32 0.71
N VAL A 206 13.94 7.63 1.04
CA VAL A 206 14.26 8.72 1.97
C VAL A 206 13.76 10.07 1.42
N ALA A 207 13.94 10.34 0.13
CA ALA A 207 13.60 11.64 -0.44
C ALA A 207 12.08 11.87 -0.54
N THR A 208 11.32 10.84 -0.88
CA THR A 208 9.90 10.98 -1.24
C THR A 208 8.94 10.43 -0.21
N GLY A 209 9.38 9.53 0.68
CA GLY A 209 8.51 8.79 1.58
C GLY A 209 7.65 7.73 0.88
N LEU A 210 7.89 7.43 -0.40
CA LEU A 210 7.20 6.35 -1.10
C LEU A 210 7.81 5.00 -0.72
N VAL A 211 6.97 3.97 -0.65
CA VAL A 211 7.43 2.59 -0.46
C VAL A 211 8.05 2.11 -1.76
N LEU A 212 9.37 1.92 -1.80
CA LEU A 212 10.03 1.37 -2.99
C LEU A 212 9.76 -0.12 -3.13
N ARG A 213 9.82 -0.83 -2.01
CA ARG A 213 9.57 -2.27 -1.93
C ARG A 213 8.95 -2.61 -0.60
N HIS A 214 8.05 -3.59 -0.60
CA HIS A 214 7.63 -4.24 0.62
C HIS A 214 7.49 -5.74 0.41
N GLY A 215 7.56 -6.48 1.51
CA GLY A 215 7.26 -7.90 1.57
C GLY A 215 6.59 -8.19 2.89
N TYR A 216 5.29 -8.49 2.88
CA TYR A 216 4.56 -8.86 4.09
C TYR A 216 3.76 -10.14 3.90
N SER A 217 3.56 -10.85 4.99
CA SER A 217 2.64 -11.98 5.10
C SER A 217 1.35 -11.54 5.79
N SER A 218 0.23 -12.14 5.42
CA SER A 218 -1.06 -11.90 6.05
C SER A 218 -1.73 -13.21 6.48
N LEU A 219 -2.57 -13.10 7.49
CA LEU A 219 -3.48 -14.13 7.97
C LEU A 219 -4.84 -13.47 8.17
N THR A 220 -5.83 -13.92 7.41
CA THR A 220 -7.22 -13.55 7.61
C THR A 220 -7.97 -14.73 8.20
N THR A 221 -8.67 -14.52 9.30
CA THR A 221 -9.53 -15.50 9.94
C THR A 221 -10.95 -14.96 9.89
N ALA A 222 -11.86 -15.62 9.19
CA ALA A 222 -13.28 -15.30 9.26
C ALA A 222 -13.97 -16.33 10.15
N MET A 223 -14.69 -15.84 11.15
CA MET A 223 -15.39 -16.67 12.12
C MET A 223 -16.42 -17.57 11.42
N PRO A 224 -16.60 -18.80 11.90
CA PRO A 224 -17.56 -19.72 11.31
C PRO A 224 -18.99 -19.25 11.56
N GLU A 225 -19.86 -19.55 10.60
CA GLU A 225 -21.30 -19.63 10.87
C GLU A 225 -21.58 -20.84 11.77
N PRO A 226 -22.70 -20.86 12.52
CA PRO A 226 -23.08 -22.03 13.31
C PRO A 226 -23.05 -23.31 12.45
N GLY A 227 -22.20 -24.28 12.82
CA GLY A 227 -22.02 -25.55 12.10
C GLY A 227 -20.95 -25.55 10.99
N ALA A 228 -20.28 -24.42 10.71
CA ALA A 228 -19.20 -24.34 9.73
C ALA A 228 -17.80 -24.33 10.39
N GLN A 229 -16.76 -24.60 9.61
CA GLN A 229 -15.38 -24.37 10.02
C GLN A 229 -14.97 -22.91 9.78
N ALA A 230 -14.05 -22.40 10.60
CA ALA A 230 -13.46 -21.09 10.40
C ALA A 230 -12.75 -21.04 9.05
N LEU A 231 -12.96 -19.96 8.30
CA LEU A 231 -12.21 -19.75 7.06
C LEU A 231 -10.89 -19.08 7.41
N VAL A 232 -9.79 -19.79 7.16
CA VAL A 232 -8.43 -19.28 7.38
C VAL A 232 -7.76 -19.08 6.03
N MET A 233 -7.45 -17.83 5.70
CA MET A 233 -6.71 -17.46 4.50
C MET A 233 -5.33 -16.98 4.89
N ARG A 234 -4.30 -17.53 4.24
CA ARG A 234 -2.92 -17.10 4.38
C ARG A 234 -2.48 -16.47 3.08
N GLY A 235 -1.69 -15.42 3.16
CA GLY A 235 -1.14 -14.80 1.98
C GLY A 235 0.18 -14.11 2.23
N HIS A 236 0.76 -13.63 1.15
CA HIS A 236 1.80 -12.63 1.21
C HIS A 236 1.62 -11.61 0.09
N SER A 237 2.22 -10.44 0.26
CA SER A 237 2.16 -9.33 -0.67
C SER A 237 3.56 -8.75 -0.89
N THR A 238 3.88 -8.50 -2.15
CA THR A 238 5.11 -7.83 -2.57
C THR A 238 4.79 -6.62 -3.42
N GLN A 239 5.58 -5.56 -3.28
CA GLN A 239 5.49 -4.38 -4.14
C GLN A 239 6.83 -4.05 -4.79
N SER A 240 6.76 -3.51 -6.00
CA SER A 240 7.83 -2.76 -6.65
C SER A 240 7.35 -1.36 -7.03
N LEU A 241 8.24 -0.38 -6.91
CA LEU A 241 8.13 0.95 -7.46
C LEU A 241 9.34 1.18 -8.37
N ASP A 242 9.08 1.39 -9.66
CA ASP A 242 10.07 1.57 -10.72
C ASP A 242 10.09 3.04 -11.18
#